data_AF-A0A7T8QTU9-F1
#
_entry.id   AF-A0A7T8QTU9-F1
#
_cell.length_a   1.000
_cell.length_b   1.000
_cell.length_c   1.000
_cell.angle_alpha   90.00
_cell.angle_beta   90.00
_cell.angle_gamma   90.00
#
_symmetry.space_group_name_H-M   'P 1'
#
loop_
_entity.id
_entity.type
_entity.pdbx_description
1 polymer ?
#
loop_
_entity_poly.entity_id
_entity_poly.type
_entity_poly.pdbx_seq_one_letter_code
_entity_poly.pdbx_strand_id
1 'polypeptide(L)' 'ATYGHNGYIWTQDGAPAHTSKAIQKYLENKLGSKGFWSKEMWPPSSPNLNPWISPSGSTLRTRLVESTTATSVT' A
#
# COMPACT_ATOMS: atom_id res chain seq x y z
N ALA A 1 22.07 0.83 13.87
CA ALA A 1 21.55 1.78 12.88
C ALA A 1 20.03 1.60 12.82
N THR A 2 19.24 2.64 13.05
CA THR A 2 17.79 2.58 12.85
C THR A 2 17.52 2.50 11.35
N TYR A 3 16.96 1.39 10.89
CA TYR A 3 16.45 1.28 9.52
C TYR A 3 15.21 2.19 9.40
N GLY A 4 15.13 3.02 8.37
CA GLY A 4 14.05 3.99 8.20
C GLY A 4 14.39 5.43 8.59
N HIS A 5 13.57 6.36 8.08
CA HIS A 5 13.60 7.76 8.43
C HIS A 5 12.94 7.94 9.80
N ASN A 6 13.71 8.33 10.83
CA ASN A 6 13.26 8.43 12.22
C ASN A 6 12.65 7.13 12.77
N GLY A 7 13.13 5.97 12.32
CA GLY A 7 12.60 4.66 12.72
C GLY A 7 11.32 4.25 11.98
N TYR A 8 10.86 5.04 11.01
CA TYR A 8 9.72 4.72 10.16
C TYR A 8 10.14 4.49 8.72
N ILE A 9 9.40 3.63 8.03
CA ILE A 9 9.55 3.35 6.60
C ILE A 9 8.19 3.57 5.94
N TRP A 10 8.19 4.34 4.86
CA TRP A 10 7.03 4.45 3.98
C TRP A 10 6.95 3.24 3.03
N THR A 11 5.83 2.50 3.08
CA THR A 11 5.58 1.33 2.23
C THR A 11 4.33 1.52 1.40
N GLN A 12 4.39 1.16 0.12
CA GLN A 12 3.25 1.09 -0.80
C GLN A 12 3.41 -0.14 -1.71
N ASP A 13 2.32 -0.62 -2.29
CA ASP A 13 2.35 -1.74 -3.23
C ASP A 13 2.94 -1.36 -4.59
N GLY A 14 3.24 -2.37 -5.40
CA GLY A 14 3.88 -2.22 -6.72
C GLY A 14 3.00 -1.63 -7.84
N ALA A 15 1.92 -0.90 -7.54
CA ALA A 15 1.05 -0.30 -8.55
C ALA A 15 1.84 0.65 -9.48
N PRO A 16 1.48 0.79 -10.78
CA PRO A 16 2.23 1.61 -11.73
C PRO A 16 2.45 3.06 -11.30
N ALA A 17 1.48 3.65 -10.59
CA ALA A 17 1.60 5.01 -10.05
C ALA A 17 2.72 5.10 -8.98
N HIS A 18 2.77 4.14 -8.06
CA HIS A 18 3.73 4.10 -6.95
C HIS A 18 5.16 3.80 -7.43
N THR A 19 5.30 3.02 -8.50
CA THR A 19 6.59 2.64 -9.08
C THR A 19 7.10 3.61 -10.15
N SER A 20 6.33 4.66 -10.46
CA SER A 20 6.69 5.66 -11.45
C SER A 20 7.95 6.44 -11.06
N LYS A 21 8.77 6.83 -12.05
CA LYS A 21 10.01 7.59 -11.81
C LYS A 21 9.76 8.89 -11.04
N ALA A 22 8.64 9.56 -11.31
CA ALA A 22 8.27 10.80 -10.66
C ALA A 22 8.04 10.60 -9.16
N ILE A 23 7.27 9.57 -8.78
CA ILE A 23 6.97 9.27 -7.37
C ILE A 23 8.21 8.77 -6.65
N GLN A 24 9.00 7.88 -7.25
CA GLN A 24 10.23 7.38 -6.63
C GLN A 24 11.21 8.52 -6.34
N LYS A 25 11.41 9.45 -7.30
CA LYS A 25 12.24 10.64 -7.11
C LYS A 25 11.69 11.58 -6.04
N TYR A 26 10.37 11.77 -5.99
CA TYR A 26 9.73 12.57 -4.96
C TYR A 26 9.97 12.00 -3.56
N LEU A 27 9.77 10.69 -3.39
CA LEU A 27 9.96 10.00 -2.11
C LEU A 27 11.42 10.01 -1.68
N GLU A 28 12.36 9.79 -2.60
CA GLU A 28 13.80 9.89 -2.31
C GLU A 28 14.18 11.30 -1.85
N ASN A 29 13.67 12.35 -2.49
CA ASN A 29 13.92 13.73 -2.08
C ASN A 29 13.32 14.08 -0.71
N LYS A 30 12.18 13.48 -0.35
CA LYS A 30 11.46 13.82 0.89
C LYS A 30 11.89 12.98 2.09
N LEU A 31 12.14 11.69 1.88
CA LEU A 31 12.35 10.71 2.95
C LEU A 31 13.79 10.15 2.93
N GLY A 32 14.54 10.43 1.86
CA GLY A 32 15.85 9.82 1.61
C GLY A 32 15.72 8.40 1.05
N SER A 33 16.82 7.88 0.51
CA SER A 33 16.88 6.53 -0.08
C SER A 33 16.62 5.38 0.92
N LYS A 34 16.64 5.66 2.22
CA LYS A 34 16.31 4.71 3.29
C LYS A 34 14.96 4.98 3.97
N GLY A 35 14.23 6.01 3.55
CA GLY A 35 12.97 6.41 4.18
C GLY A 35 11.73 5.76 3.57
N PHE A 36 11.87 5.05 2.46
CA PHE A 36 10.78 4.35 1.79
C PHE A 36 11.27 3.06 1.12
N TRP A 37 10.35 2.15 0.83
CA TRP A 37 10.64 0.99 -0.01
C TRP A 37 10.63 1.35 -1.49
N SER A 38 11.76 1.13 -2.17
CA SER A 38 11.84 1.31 -3.60
C SER A 38 10.98 0.29 -4.34
N LYS A 39 10.70 0.56 -5.62
CA LYS A 39 9.86 -0.34 -6.45
C LYS A 39 10.38 -1.78 -6.52
N GLU A 40 11.67 -2.02 -6.29
CA GLU A 40 12.30 -3.35 -6.32
C GLU A 40 12.03 -4.18 -5.05
N MET A 41 11.61 -3.55 -3.96
CA MET A 41 11.37 -4.24 -2.69
C MET A 41 10.01 -4.93 -2.62
N TRP A 42 9.02 -4.48 -3.39
CA TRP A 42 7.68 -5.07 -3.35
C TRP A 42 7.59 -6.27 -4.31
N PRO A 43 7.33 -7.50 -3.82
CA PRO A 43 7.16 -8.63 -4.71
C PRO A 43 5.86 -8.49 -5.53
N PRO A 44 5.87 -8.85 -6.82
CA PRO A 44 4.69 -8.77 -7.66
C PRO A 44 3.56 -9.63 -7.11
N SER A 45 2.31 -9.19 -7.31
CA SER A 45 1.10 -9.94 -6.97
C SER A 45 1.01 -10.44 -5.51
N SER A 46 1.55 -9.66 -4.55
CA SER A 46 1.59 -10.01 -3.13
C SER A 46 0.68 -9.11 -2.27
N PRO A 47 -0.66 -9.22 -2.42
CA PRO A 47 -1.62 -8.41 -1.66
C PRO A 47 -1.62 -8.71 -0.16
N ASN A 48 -1.24 -9.94 0.23
CA ASN A 48 -1.11 -10.38 1.62
C ASN A 48 -0.02 -9.63 2.40
N LEU A 49 0.96 -9.05 1.70
CA LEU A 49 2.03 -8.26 2.32
C LEU A 49 1.65 -6.79 2.48
N ASN A 50 0.60 -6.31 1.81
CA ASN A 50 0.13 -4.95 1.99
C ASN A 50 -0.71 -4.90 3.27
N PRO A 51 -0.26 -4.21 4.34
CA PRO A 51 -1.03 -4.12 5.57
C PRO A 51 -2.43 -3.55 5.34
N TRP A 52 -2.63 -2.75 4.29
CA TRP A 52 -3.94 -2.21 3.89
C TRP A 52 -4.85 -3.19 3.15
N ILE A 53 -4.31 -4.21 2.46
CA ILE A 53 -5.13 -5.21 1.73
C ILE A 53 -5.27 -6.50 2.55
N SER A 54 -4.38 -6.72 3.52
CA SER A 54 -4.50 -7.76 4.53
C SER A 54 -5.85 -7.66 5.28
N PRO A 55 -6.31 -8.72 5.99
CA PRO A 55 -7.69 -8.89 6.43
C PRO A 55 -8.36 -7.67 7.11
N SER A 56 -7.60 -6.80 7.75
CA SER A 56 -8.06 -5.50 8.29
C SER A 56 -8.68 -4.56 7.25
N GLY A 57 -8.22 -4.55 6.00
CA GLY A 57 -8.82 -3.76 4.91
C GLY A 57 -9.94 -4.47 4.16
N SER A 58 -9.97 -5.81 4.24
CA SER A 58 -11.04 -6.62 3.62
C SER A 58 -12.41 -6.40 4.27
N THR A 59 -12.45 -5.83 5.49
CA THR A 59 -13.68 -5.42 6.16
C THR A 59 -14.51 -4.44 5.32
N LEU A 60 -13.88 -3.52 4.57
CA LEU A 60 -14.59 -2.61 3.67
C LEU A 60 -15.25 -3.36 2.51
N ARG A 61 -14.58 -4.39 1.98
CA ARG A 61 -15.13 -5.23 0.90
C ARG A 61 -16.30 -6.09 1.38
N THR A 62 -16.22 -6.64 2.59
CA THR A 62 -17.32 -7.40 3.20
C THR A 62 -18.56 -6.53 3.38
N ARG A 63 -18.41 -5.31 3.92
CA ARG A 63 -19.53 -4.38 4.13
C ARG A 63 -20.19 -3.91 2.82
N LEU A 64 -19.41 -3.74 1.74
CA LEU A 64 -19.96 -3.35 0.43
C LEU A 64 -20.83 -4.45 -0.19
N VAL A 65 -20.42 -5.72 -0.04
CA VAL A 65 -21.22 -6.86 -0.50
C VAL A 65 -22.54 -6.93 0.29
N GLU A 66 -22.50 -6.77 1.61
CA GLU A 66 -23.69 -6.75 2.47
C GLU A 66 -24.66 -5.61 2.09
N SER A 67 -24.16 -4.41 1.79
CA SER A 67 -25.01 -3.27 1.38
C SER A 67 -25.67 -3.46 0.01
N THR A 68 -25.05 -4.22 -0.90
CA THR A 68 -25.61 -4.52 -2.23
C THR A 68 -26.75 -5.55 -2.13
N THR A 69 -26.61 -6.55 -1.26
CA THR A 69 -27.66 -7.57 -1.06
C THR A 69 -28.89 -7.00 -0.32
N ALA A 70 -28.70 -6.00 0.55
CA ALA A 70 -29.79 -5.37 1.29
C ALA A 70 -30.75 -4.51 0.42
N THR A 71 -30.39 -4.16 -0.81
CA THR A 71 -31.18 -3.26 -1.67
C THR A 71 -32.13 -4.03 -2.62
N SER A 72 -32.04 -5.36 -2.70
CA SER A 72 -32.77 -6.16 -3.70
C SER A 72 -34.00 -6.90 -3.17
N VAL A 73 -34.52 -6.54 -1.99
CA VAL A 73 -35.76 -7.10 -1.42
C VAL A 73 -36.76 -5.97 -1.21
N THR A 74 -37.54 -5.67 -2.25
CA THR A 74 -38.88 -5.05 -2.19
C THR A 74 -39.68 -5.52 -3.39
#